data_AF-A0A1V3IWF4-F1
#
_entry.id   AF-A0A1V3IWF4-F1
#
_cell.length_a   1.000
_cell.length_b   1.000
_cell.length_c   1.000
_cell.angle_alpha   90.00
_cell.angle_beta   90.00
_cell.angle_gamma   90.00
#
_symmetry.space_group_name_H-M   'P 1'
#
loop_
_entity.id
_entity.type
_entity.pdbx_description
1 polymer ?
#
loop_
_entity_poly.entity_id
_entity_poly.type
_entity_poly.pdbx_seq_one_letter_code
_entity_poly.pdbx_strand_id
1 'polypeptide(L)'
;MYVVYNRPTGNYVSELIYAGYDKLNDLIGGHLPLTTAEKANIQLYDYAKRNGYQFDLSNHSRGGLTASVALQNANRNGLTNIPIRESRFFGTATHVQDYKNNLVENNGGYIYKDKNGHWQYRDETEVKSAVHKADFVGNKWNLGLTGFNETTGGECLLCYSHSSYYAEKPSEYLRNEKGGFIDLKGNVVSEENQIKNPYFEDFNKIWKSTENNINLSLPKNVK
;
A
#
# COMPACT_ATOMS: atom_id res chain seq x y z
N MET A 1 -4.23 -1.70 -14.76
CA MET A 1 -3.95 -0.96 -13.51
C MET A 1 -4.94 0.19 -13.41
N TYR A 2 -5.64 0.33 -12.29
CA TYR A 2 -6.55 1.43 -12.03
C TYR A 2 -6.09 2.18 -10.78
N VAL A 3 -6.17 3.51 -10.77
CA VAL A 3 -5.72 4.34 -9.65
C VAL A 3 -6.94 5.03 -9.04
N VAL A 4 -7.25 4.68 -7.79
CA VAL A 4 -8.25 5.38 -6.99
C VAL A 4 -7.57 6.58 -6.35
N TYR A 5 -7.84 7.77 -6.89
CA TYR A 5 -7.20 9.00 -6.43
C TYR A 5 -8.03 9.69 -5.35
N ASN A 6 -7.46 9.78 -4.14
CA ASN A 6 -8.00 10.56 -3.04
C ASN A 6 -7.39 11.98 -3.10
N ARG A 7 -8.16 12.95 -3.62
CA ARG A 7 -7.68 14.30 -3.92
C ARG A 7 -7.23 15.05 -2.64
N PRO A 8 -6.07 15.73 -2.65
CA PRO A 8 -5.71 16.66 -1.58
C PRO A 8 -6.75 17.77 -1.45
N THR A 9 -7.00 18.21 -0.22
CA THR A 9 -7.97 19.27 0.09
C THR A 9 -7.44 20.69 -0.14
N GLY A 10 -6.19 20.82 -0.60
CA GLY A 10 -5.56 22.09 -0.98
C GLY A 10 -4.96 22.90 0.17
N ASN A 11 -5.20 22.52 1.44
CA ASN A 11 -4.52 23.11 2.60
C ASN A 11 -4.39 22.11 3.75
N TYR A 12 -3.48 22.37 4.69
CA TYR A 12 -3.15 21.46 5.78
C TYR A 12 -4.31 21.22 6.77
N VAL A 13 -5.11 22.24 7.10
CA VAL A 13 -6.20 22.13 8.07
C VAL A 13 -7.31 21.25 7.54
N SER A 14 -7.73 21.48 6.29
CA SER A 14 -8.72 20.64 5.61
C SER A 14 -8.21 19.21 5.46
N GLU A 15 -6.91 19.02 5.23
CA GLU A 15 -6.31 17.69 5.08
C GLU A 15 -6.37 16.90 6.39
N LEU A 16 -6.12 17.57 7.51
CA LEU A 16 -6.22 16.99 8.84
C LEU A 16 -7.67 16.62 9.19
N ILE A 17 -8.63 17.51 8.92
CA ILE A 17 -10.05 17.24 9.17
C ILE A 17 -10.53 16.05 8.31
N TYR A 18 -10.15 16.03 7.04
CA TYR A 18 -10.52 14.96 6.12
C TYR A 18 -9.88 13.62 6.53
N ALA A 19 -8.60 13.60 6.88
CA ALA A 19 -7.94 12.40 7.39
C ALA A 19 -8.55 11.92 8.71
N GLY A 20 -8.93 12.85 9.60
CA GLY A 20 -9.64 12.54 10.85
C GLY A 20 -11.03 11.95 10.60
N TYR A 21 -11.76 12.46 9.61
CA TYR A 21 -13.04 11.92 9.18
C TYR A 21 -12.91 10.47 8.67
N ASP A 22 -12.00 10.23 7.73
CA ASP A 22 -11.74 8.89 7.19
C ASP A 22 -11.30 7.93 8.30
N LYS A 23 -10.50 8.41 9.27
CA LYS A 23 -10.07 7.59 10.41
C LYS A 23 -11.21 7.25 11.35
N LEU A 24 -12.07 8.21 11.69
CA LEU A 24 -13.27 7.95 12.47
C LEU A 24 -14.17 6.94 11.75
N ASN A 25 -14.34 7.11 10.44
CA ASN A 25 -15.16 6.21 9.64
C ASN A 25 -14.60 4.79 9.64
N ASP A 26 -13.28 4.63 9.48
CA ASP A 26 -12.55 3.36 9.58
C ASP A 26 -12.80 2.67 10.92
N LEU A 27 -12.69 3.42 12.03
CA LEU A 27 -12.89 2.91 13.39
C LEU A 27 -14.32 2.45 13.67
N ILE A 28 -15.31 3.15 13.11
CA ILE A 28 -16.72 2.79 13.32
C ILE A 28 -17.23 1.81 12.27
N GLY A 29 -16.39 1.26 11.39
CA GLY A 29 -16.83 0.26 10.41
C GLY A 29 -17.43 0.82 9.13
N GLY A 30 -17.08 2.03 8.72
CA GLY A 30 -17.51 2.66 7.47
C GLY A 30 -18.96 3.16 7.47
N HIS A 31 -19.50 3.57 8.63
CA HIS A 31 -20.90 3.99 8.79
C HIS A 31 -21.20 5.42 8.33
N LEU A 32 -20.19 6.28 8.29
CA LEU A 32 -20.36 7.66 7.82
C LEU A 32 -20.49 7.70 6.28
N PRO A 33 -21.09 8.79 5.74
CA PRO A 33 -21.16 9.02 4.31
C PRO A 33 -19.82 8.80 3.59
N LEU A 34 -19.86 8.02 2.52
CA LEU A 34 -18.65 7.68 1.79
C LEU A 34 -18.14 8.81 0.91
N THR A 35 -16.82 8.94 0.85
CA THR A 35 -16.10 9.77 -0.11
C THR A 35 -16.19 9.18 -1.52
N THR A 36 -15.85 9.98 -2.53
CA THR A 36 -15.85 9.50 -3.93
C THR A 36 -14.84 8.37 -4.15
N ALA A 37 -13.69 8.43 -3.48
CA ALA A 37 -12.65 7.40 -3.58
C ALA A 37 -13.11 6.06 -2.97
N GLU A 38 -13.80 6.11 -1.83
CA GLU A 38 -14.38 4.91 -1.19
C GLU A 38 -15.47 4.29 -2.06
N LYS A 39 -16.37 5.10 -2.63
CA LYS A 39 -17.40 4.63 -3.58
C LYS A 39 -16.79 3.98 -4.82
N ALA A 40 -15.71 4.55 -5.34
CA ALA A 40 -14.99 3.97 -6.48
C ALA A 40 -14.40 2.60 -6.15
N ASN A 41 -13.83 2.41 -4.96
CA ASN A 41 -13.38 1.10 -4.49
C ASN A 41 -14.53 0.08 -4.46
N ILE A 42 -15.68 0.44 -3.89
CA ILE A 42 -16.84 -0.46 -3.83
C ILE A 42 -17.32 -0.85 -5.25
N GLN A 43 -17.35 0.10 -6.18
CA GLN A 43 -17.70 -0.18 -7.57
C GLN A 43 -16.73 -1.14 -8.24
N LEU A 44 -15.42 -1.00 -7.97
CA LEU A 44 -14.41 -1.94 -8.48
C LEU A 44 -14.57 -3.33 -7.88
N TYR A 45 -14.87 -3.42 -6.58
CA TYR A 45 -15.10 -4.69 -5.89
C TYR A 45 -16.28 -5.45 -6.50
N ASP A 46 -17.40 -4.75 -6.68
CA ASP A 46 -18.61 -5.30 -7.30
C ASP A 46 -18.36 -5.68 -8.78
N TYR A 47 -17.70 -4.82 -9.54
CA TYR A 47 -17.35 -5.10 -10.93
C TYR A 47 -16.46 -6.35 -11.05
N ALA A 48 -15.42 -6.45 -10.22
CA ALA A 48 -14.52 -7.60 -10.21
C ALA A 48 -15.27 -8.89 -9.86
N LYS A 49 -16.10 -8.86 -8.82
CA LYS A 49 -16.93 -10.00 -8.41
C LYS A 49 -17.87 -10.46 -9.53
N ARG A 50 -18.62 -9.54 -10.15
CA ARG A 50 -19.57 -9.86 -11.23
C ARG A 50 -18.91 -10.44 -12.48
N ASN A 51 -17.68 -10.01 -12.79
CA ASN A 51 -16.97 -10.45 -13.98
C ASN A 51 -16.02 -11.65 -13.72
N GLY A 52 -15.85 -12.05 -12.46
CA GLY A 52 -14.95 -13.13 -12.07
C GLY A 52 -13.47 -12.73 -12.11
N TYR A 53 -13.14 -11.45 -11.93
CA TYR A 53 -11.74 -11.01 -11.86
C TYR A 53 -11.21 -11.10 -10.43
N GLN A 54 -9.98 -11.60 -10.27
CA GLN A 54 -9.20 -11.32 -9.07
C GLN A 54 -8.49 -9.98 -9.21
N PHE A 55 -8.25 -9.30 -8.09
CA PHE A 55 -7.44 -8.10 -8.09
C PHE A 55 -6.58 -8.00 -6.83
N ASP A 56 -5.49 -7.25 -6.97
CA ASP A 56 -4.61 -6.89 -5.88
C ASP A 56 -4.77 -5.40 -5.56
N LEU A 57 -4.64 -5.05 -4.30
CA LEU A 57 -4.67 -3.68 -3.81
C LEU A 57 -3.26 -3.25 -3.37
N SER A 58 -2.93 -2.00 -3.65
CA SER A 58 -1.71 -1.35 -3.19
C SER A 58 -2.10 0.00 -2.60
N ASN A 59 -1.97 0.12 -1.29
CA ASN A 59 -2.51 1.22 -0.50
C ASN A 59 -1.37 1.95 0.21
N HIS A 60 -1.23 3.25 -0.04
CA HIS A 60 -0.24 4.10 0.62
C HIS A 60 -0.93 5.14 1.49
N SER A 61 -0.37 5.43 2.66
CA SER A 61 -0.84 6.52 3.53
C SER A 61 -2.35 6.44 3.83
N ARG A 62 -3.11 7.52 3.58
CA ARG A 62 -4.58 7.57 3.69
C ARG A 62 -5.30 6.63 2.72
N GLY A 63 -4.67 6.20 1.63
CA GLY A 63 -5.24 5.22 0.71
C GLY A 63 -5.64 3.92 1.40
N GLY A 64 -4.98 3.55 2.51
CA GLY A 64 -5.43 2.42 3.30
C GLY A 64 -6.77 2.66 4.00
N LEU A 65 -7.03 3.87 4.52
CA LEU A 65 -8.30 4.20 5.16
C LEU A 65 -9.43 4.12 4.13
N THR A 66 -9.19 4.67 2.94
CA THR A 66 -10.10 4.57 1.80
C THR A 66 -10.40 3.11 1.43
N ALA A 67 -9.41 2.21 1.44
CA ALA A 67 -9.62 0.79 1.16
C ALA A 67 -10.38 0.08 2.28
N SER A 68 -10.04 0.38 3.54
CA SER A 68 -10.65 -0.21 4.72
C SER A 68 -12.11 0.19 4.91
N VAL A 69 -12.41 1.49 4.84
CA VAL A 69 -13.78 2.01 4.92
C VAL A 69 -14.63 1.43 3.80
N ALA A 70 -14.11 1.40 2.57
CA ALA A 70 -14.83 0.82 1.43
C ALA A 70 -15.14 -0.67 1.64
N LEU A 71 -14.18 -1.45 2.13
CA LEU A 71 -14.37 -2.88 2.40
C LEU A 71 -15.41 -3.12 3.50
N GLN A 72 -15.29 -2.42 4.63
CA GLN A 72 -16.21 -2.54 5.76
C GLN A 72 -17.63 -2.13 5.37
N ASN A 73 -17.77 -1.02 4.62
CA ASN A 73 -19.06 -0.57 4.11
C ASN A 73 -19.65 -1.56 3.09
N ALA A 74 -18.85 -2.07 2.15
CA ALA A 74 -19.29 -3.08 1.19
C ALA A 74 -19.82 -4.34 1.90
N ASN A 75 -19.06 -4.90 2.83
CA ASN A 75 -19.43 -6.08 3.61
C ASN A 75 -20.74 -5.83 4.38
N ARG A 76 -20.86 -4.68 5.06
CA ARG A 76 -22.08 -4.30 5.79
C ARG A 76 -23.31 -4.21 4.88
N ASN A 77 -23.13 -3.75 3.65
CA ASN A 77 -24.22 -3.64 2.66
C ASN A 77 -24.39 -4.91 1.82
N GLY A 78 -23.83 -6.05 2.25
CA GLY A 78 -24.06 -7.38 1.65
C GLY A 78 -23.13 -7.72 0.47
N LEU A 79 -22.18 -6.85 0.12
CA LEU A 79 -21.14 -7.18 -0.86
C LEU A 79 -19.98 -7.91 -0.15
N THR A 80 -20.13 -9.22 0.02
CA THR A 80 -19.13 -10.15 0.59
C THR A 80 -18.46 -11.00 -0.49
N ASN A 81 -17.54 -11.91 -0.14
CA ASN A 81 -16.80 -12.77 -1.09
C ASN A 81 -16.16 -11.97 -2.24
N ILE A 82 -15.67 -10.78 -1.94
CA ILE A 82 -14.98 -9.91 -2.88
C ILE A 82 -13.64 -10.59 -3.24
N PRO A 83 -13.30 -10.72 -4.54
CA PRO A 83 -12.12 -11.48 -4.99
C PRO A 83 -10.80 -10.70 -4.86
N ILE A 84 -10.50 -10.25 -3.63
CA ILE A 84 -9.21 -9.64 -3.26
C ILE A 84 -8.21 -10.76 -3.03
N ARG A 85 -7.17 -10.83 -3.86
CA ARG A 85 -6.09 -11.80 -3.70
C ARG A 85 -5.06 -11.34 -2.67
N GLU A 86 -4.62 -10.09 -2.82
CA GLU A 86 -3.55 -9.53 -2.01
C GLU A 86 -3.84 -8.05 -1.76
N SER A 87 -3.69 -7.59 -0.52
CA SER A 87 -3.73 -6.18 -0.17
C SER A 87 -2.42 -5.77 0.48
N ARG A 88 -1.68 -4.87 -0.17
CA ARG A 88 -0.40 -4.33 0.29
C ARG A 88 -0.58 -2.94 0.85
N PHE A 89 0.00 -2.70 2.02
CA PHE A 89 -0.04 -1.43 2.70
C PHE A 89 1.37 -0.86 2.89
N PHE A 90 1.53 0.43 2.62
CA PHE A 90 2.80 1.16 2.72
C PHE A 90 2.59 2.41 3.58
N GLY A 91 3.17 2.43 4.78
CA GLY A 91 3.06 3.59 5.69
C GLY A 91 1.63 4.01 5.98
N THR A 92 0.70 3.06 6.04
CA THR A 92 -0.74 3.33 6.00
C THR A 92 -1.30 3.89 7.30
N ALA A 93 -2.30 4.76 7.19
CA ALA A 93 -3.10 5.30 8.30
C ALA A 93 -4.14 4.30 8.85
N THR A 94 -4.35 3.16 8.20
CA THR A 94 -5.23 2.08 8.68
C THR A 94 -4.50 1.15 9.63
N HIS A 95 -5.20 0.60 10.62
CA HIS A 95 -4.67 -0.54 11.37
C HIS A 95 -4.79 -1.81 10.52
N VAL A 96 -3.66 -2.30 10.00
CA VAL A 96 -3.67 -3.37 8.97
C VAL A 96 -4.20 -4.69 9.51
N GLN A 97 -4.04 -4.94 10.81
CA GLN A 97 -4.60 -6.14 11.45
C GLN A 97 -6.14 -6.12 11.42
N ASP A 98 -6.78 -4.99 11.74
CA ASP A 98 -8.25 -4.87 11.71
C ASP A 98 -8.77 -5.05 10.29
N TYR A 99 -8.11 -4.42 9.31
CA TYR A 99 -8.41 -4.64 7.89
C TYR A 99 -8.32 -6.12 7.51
N LYS A 100 -7.24 -6.81 7.91
CA LYS A 100 -7.06 -8.25 7.66
C LYS A 100 -8.19 -9.06 8.28
N ASN A 101 -8.54 -8.79 9.52
CA ASN A 101 -9.61 -9.51 10.22
C ASN A 101 -10.95 -9.35 9.48
N ASN A 102 -11.32 -8.11 9.11
CA ASN A 102 -12.55 -7.85 8.37
C ASN A 102 -12.56 -8.49 6.97
N LEU A 103 -11.41 -8.48 6.30
CA LEU A 103 -11.25 -9.10 4.99
C LEU A 103 -11.43 -10.62 5.07
N VAL A 104 -10.75 -11.29 6.01
CA VAL A 104 -10.84 -12.75 6.18
C VAL A 104 -12.26 -13.17 6.57
N GLU A 105 -12.88 -12.46 7.51
CA GLU A 105 -14.23 -12.77 8.01
C GLU A 105 -15.28 -12.81 6.91
N ASN A 106 -15.25 -11.85 5.98
CA ASN A 106 -16.30 -11.68 4.97
C ASN A 106 -15.88 -12.09 3.56
N ASN A 107 -14.58 -12.21 3.31
CA ASN A 107 -13.99 -12.36 1.98
C ASN A 107 -12.81 -13.33 1.94
N GLY A 108 -12.57 -14.12 3.00
CA GLY A 108 -11.52 -15.14 3.02
C GLY A 108 -11.70 -16.22 1.95
N GLY A 109 -12.96 -16.49 1.57
CA GLY A 109 -13.33 -17.36 0.46
C GLY A 109 -14.02 -16.61 -0.68
N TYR A 110 -13.60 -16.81 -1.93
CA TYR A 110 -14.21 -16.18 -3.10
C TYR A 110 -14.09 -17.02 -4.37
N ILE A 111 -14.95 -16.70 -5.35
CA ILE A 111 -14.94 -17.31 -6.68
C ILE A 111 -14.36 -16.34 -7.71
N TYR A 112 -13.70 -16.89 -8.73
CA TYR A 112 -13.10 -16.13 -9.81
C TYR A 112 -13.01 -16.97 -11.09
N LYS A 113 -12.72 -16.34 -12.22
CA LYS A 113 -12.40 -17.01 -13.49
C LYS A 113 -10.90 -17.10 -13.66
N ASP A 114 -10.39 -18.30 -13.97
CA ASP A 114 -9.00 -18.47 -14.35
C ASP A 114 -8.72 -17.90 -15.77
N LYS A 115 -7.46 -18.01 -16.21
CA LYS A 115 -7.01 -17.54 -17.54
C LYS A 115 -7.76 -18.18 -18.72
N ASN A 116 -8.42 -19.31 -18.52
CA ASN A 116 -9.19 -20.04 -19.53
C ASN A 116 -10.70 -19.75 -19.41
N GLY A 117 -11.12 -18.91 -18.44
CA GLY A 117 -12.52 -18.55 -18.21
C GLY A 117 -13.29 -19.53 -17.33
N HIS A 118 -12.65 -20.54 -16.74
CA HIS A 118 -13.33 -21.48 -15.85
C HIS A 118 -13.45 -20.90 -14.44
N TRP A 119 -14.60 -21.15 -13.82
CA TRP A 119 -14.84 -20.76 -12.43
C TRP A 119 -13.99 -21.60 -11.48
N GLN A 120 -13.30 -20.91 -10.58
CA GLN A 120 -12.44 -21.47 -9.55
C GLN A 120 -12.83 -20.87 -8.20
N TYR A 121 -12.55 -21.62 -7.14
CA TYR A 121 -12.68 -21.16 -5.76
C TYR A 121 -11.30 -20.94 -5.16
N ARG A 122 -11.18 -19.94 -4.29
CA ARG A 122 -9.99 -19.70 -3.47
C ARG A 122 -10.42 -19.40 -2.04
N ASP A 123 -9.69 -19.97 -1.09
CA ASP A 123 -9.99 -19.94 0.34
C ASP A 123 -8.96 -19.13 1.15
N GLU A 124 -8.30 -18.19 0.47
CA GLU A 124 -7.26 -17.37 1.08
C GLU A 124 -7.13 -15.99 0.43
N THR A 125 -6.74 -15.04 1.26
CA THR A 125 -6.35 -13.68 0.89
C THR A 125 -5.10 -13.30 1.66
N GLU A 126 -4.20 -12.56 1.01
CA GLU A 126 -2.96 -12.08 1.64
C GLU A 126 -3.11 -10.61 2.03
N VAL A 127 -2.65 -10.27 3.24
CA VAL A 127 -2.52 -8.88 3.68
C VAL A 127 -1.08 -8.63 4.08
N LYS A 128 -0.46 -7.63 3.46
CA LYS A 128 0.96 -7.30 3.63
C LYS A 128 1.10 -5.85 4.09
N SER A 129 2.08 -5.59 4.94
CA SER A 129 2.36 -4.24 5.46
C SER A 129 3.86 -3.93 5.41
N ALA A 130 4.21 -2.72 5.00
CA ALA A 130 5.52 -2.10 5.16
C ALA A 130 5.37 -0.81 5.96
N VAL A 131 6.12 -0.67 7.04
CA VAL A 131 6.10 0.52 7.91
C VAL A 131 7.51 0.84 8.34
N HIS A 132 8.00 2.02 7.95
CA HIS A 132 9.29 2.53 8.41
C HIS A 132 9.21 3.04 9.86
N LYS A 133 10.27 2.87 10.65
CA LYS A 133 10.33 3.33 12.05
C LYS A 133 10.11 4.83 12.25
N ALA A 134 10.58 5.67 11.33
CA ALA A 134 10.31 7.11 11.34
C ALA A 134 9.00 7.53 10.61
N ASP A 135 8.19 6.59 10.12
CA ASP A 135 6.93 6.94 9.45
C ASP A 135 5.86 7.33 10.47
N PHE A 136 5.57 8.64 10.57
CA PHE A 136 4.62 9.19 11.54
C PHE A 136 3.14 8.87 11.24
N VAL A 137 2.82 8.38 10.05
CA VAL A 137 1.45 7.98 9.69
C VAL A 137 1.22 6.51 10.06
N GLY A 138 2.15 5.65 9.63
CA GLY A 138 2.02 4.21 9.78
C GLY A 138 2.40 3.66 11.15
N ASN A 139 3.45 4.22 11.77
CA ASN A 139 4.04 3.66 12.98
C ASN A 139 3.27 4.08 14.25
N LYS A 140 3.24 3.18 15.24
CA LYS A 140 2.71 3.40 16.59
C LYS A 140 3.49 4.41 17.46
N TRP A 141 4.75 4.74 17.12
CA TRP A 141 5.65 5.45 18.04
C TRP A 141 5.88 6.96 17.81
N ASN A 142 5.44 7.55 16.69
CA ASN A 142 5.69 8.97 16.39
C ASN A 142 4.38 9.73 16.18
N LEU A 143 4.00 10.58 17.15
CA LEU A 143 2.84 11.50 17.16
C LEU A 143 1.46 10.91 16.79
N GLY A 144 1.35 9.58 16.68
CA GLY A 144 0.23 8.74 17.10
C GLY A 144 -1.18 9.25 16.84
N LEU A 145 -1.64 9.29 15.59
CA LEU A 145 -3.06 9.54 15.30
C LEU A 145 -3.76 8.53 14.39
N THR A 146 -3.09 7.66 13.62
CA THR A 146 -3.83 6.90 12.58
C THR A 146 -3.48 5.43 12.40
N GLY A 147 -2.24 5.02 12.08
CA GLY A 147 -1.97 3.61 11.68
C GLY A 147 -1.83 2.59 12.82
N PHE A 148 -1.08 2.92 13.88
CA PHE A 148 -0.73 2.01 14.99
C PHE A 148 -0.16 0.65 14.53
N ASN A 149 0.56 0.62 13.41
CA ASN A 149 1.12 -0.62 12.87
C ASN A 149 2.53 -0.88 13.43
N GLU A 150 2.90 -2.15 13.53
CA GLU A 150 4.27 -2.56 13.86
C GLU A 150 5.24 -2.14 12.75
N THR A 151 6.43 -1.69 13.16
CA THR A 151 7.50 -1.32 12.23
C THR A 151 8.07 -2.57 11.58
N THR A 152 8.27 -2.53 10.25
CA THR A 152 8.80 -3.67 9.49
C THR A 152 10.26 -3.53 9.09
N GLY A 153 10.82 -2.33 9.25
CA GLY A 153 12.21 -1.99 8.98
C GLY A 153 12.50 -0.49 9.12
N GLY A 154 13.72 -0.10 8.80
CA GLY A 154 14.18 1.29 8.89
C GLY A 154 14.73 1.66 10.25
N GLU A 155 15.97 2.14 10.29
CA GLU A 155 16.68 2.43 11.55
C GLU A 155 16.88 3.91 11.81
N CYS A 156 16.62 4.75 10.81
CA CYS A 156 16.69 6.18 10.97
C CYS A 156 15.48 6.70 11.77
N LEU A 157 15.71 7.55 12.79
CA LEU A 157 14.68 8.04 13.72
C LEU A 157 14.04 9.38 13.30
N LEU A 158 14.78 10.27 12.63
CA LEU A 158 14.36 11.65 12.29
C LEU A 158 14.35 11.94 10.78
N CYS A 159 14.28 10.91 9.94
CA CYS A 159 14.13 11.09 8.49
C CYS A 159 12.66 11.10 8.06
N TYR A 160 12.39 11.87 7.02
CA TYR A 160 11.15 11.75 6.28
C TYR A 160 11.18 10.44 5.46
N SER A 161 10.41 9.45 5.90
CA SER A 161 10.36 8.11 5.30
C SER A 161 9.02 7.78 4.64
N HIS A 162 8.00 8.59 4.89
CA HIS A 162 6.62 8.29 4.51
C HIS A 162 6.41 8.13 3.00
N SER A 163 7.18 8.86 2.17
CA SER A 163 7.12 8.74 0.70
C SER A 163 8.25 7.89 0.11
N SER A 164 8.99 7.16 0.95
CA SER A 164 10.24 6.48 0.56
C SER A 164 10.10 4.96 0.55
N TYR A 165 8.98 4.43 0.05
CA TYR A 165 8.79 2.98 -0.09
C TYR A 165 9.14 2.54 -1.52
N TYR A 166 10.02 1.55 -1.65
CA TYR A 166 10.55 1.10 -2.93
C TYR A 166 10.06 -0.32 -3.27
N ALA A 167 9.58 -0.51 -4.50
CA ALA A 167 9.19 -1.83 -4.99
C ALA A 167 10.40 -2.76 -5.18
N GLU A 168 11.55 -2.20 -5.53
CA GLU A 168 12.82 -2.91 -5.66
C GLU A 168 13.94 -2.09 -5.03
N LYS A 169 15.01 -2.76 -4.58
CA LYS A 169 16.21 -2.07 -4.13
C LYS A 169 16.82 -1.37 -5.37
N PRO A 170 17.00 -0.04 -5.37
CA PRO A 170 17.62 0.62 -6.51
C PRO A 170 19.01 0.05 -6.79
N SER A 171 19.43 0.01 -8.05
CA SER A 171 20.80 -0.39 -8.40
C SER A 171 21.82 0.63 -7.89
N GLU A 172 23.01 0.19 -7.49
CA GLU A 172 24.07 1.09 -7.00
C GLU A 172 24.49 2.15 -8.03
N TYR A 173 24.47 1.78 -9.30
CA TYR A 173 24.76 2.66 -10.44
C TYR A 173 23.53 2.80 -11.34
N LEU A 174 23.42 3.92 -12.05
CA LEU A 174 22.35 4.12 -13.02
C LEU A 174 22.49 3.13 -14.18
N ARG A 175 21.40 2.43 -14.48
CA ARG A 175 21.32 1.45 -15.56
C ARG A 175 20.06 1.65 -16.38
N ASN A 176 20.15 1.36 -17.67
CA ASN A 176 18.97 1.24 -18.53
C ASN A 176 18.30 -0.14 -18.38
N GLU A 177 17.17 -0.33 -19.04
CA GLU A 177 16.39 -1.58 -19.03
C GLU A 177 17.18 -2.81 -19.54
N LYS A 178 18.23 -2.59 -20.33
CA LYS A 178 19.12 -3.66 -20.85
C LYS A 178 20.31 -3.93 -19.94
N GLY A 179 20.41 -3.25 -18.79
CA GLY A 179 21.49 -3.39 -17.82
C GLY A 179 22.76 -2.58 -18.13
N GLY A 180 22.81 -1.80 -19.20
CA GLY A 180 23.97 -0.94 -19.52
C GLY A 180 24.02 0.31 -18.64
N PHE A 181 25.23 0.77 -18.29
CA PHE A 181 25.42 1.98 -17.50
C PHE A 181 24.97 3.23 -18.25
N ILE A 182 24.34 4.16 -17.54
CA ILE A 182 23.88 5.43 -18.13
C ILE A 182 24.28 6.64 -17.27
N ASP A 183 24.37 7.81 -17.92
CA ASP A 183 24.49 9.09 -17.23
C ASP A 183 23.13 9.63 -16.73
N LEU A 184 23.13 10.80 -16.07
CA LEU A 184 21.92 11.47 -15.59
C LEU A 184 20.97 11.94 -16.71
N LYS A 185 21.44 11.95 -17.96
CA LYS A 185 20.65 12.30 -19.15
C LYS A 185 20.14 11.05 -19.89
N GLY A 186 20.49 9.85 -19.43
CA GLY A 186 20.12 8.58 -20.05
C GLY A 186 21.05 8.12 -21.18
N ASN A 187 22.18 8.78 -21.41
CA ASN A 187 23.16 8.33 -22.41
C ASN A 187 23.95 7.13 -21.88
N VAL A 188 24.22 6.15 -22.73
CA VAL A 188 25.06 4.99 -22.37
C VAL A 188 26.51 5.45 -22.15
N VAL A 189 27.11 5.01 -21.05
CA VAL A 189 28.49 5.32 -20.67
C VAL A 189 29.30 4.05 -20.44
N SER A 190 30.62 4.15 -20.53
CA SER A 190 31.55 3.07 -20.13
C SER A 190 31.57 2.89 -18.61
N GLU A 191 32.05 1.73 -18.16
CA GLU A 191 32.13 1.39 -16.73
C GLU A 191 32.98 2.38 -15.92
N GLU A 192 34.04 2.93 -16.51
CA GLU A 192 34.89 3.96 -15.88
C GLU A 192 34.15 5.28 -15.60
N ASN A 193 33.05 5.53 -16.32
CA ASN A 193 32.22 6.74 -16.25
C ASN A 193 30.86 6.47 -15.58
N GLN A 194 30.70 5.33 -14.90
CA GLN A 194 29.46 4.97 -14.24
C GLN A 194 29.06 6.00 -13.17
N ILE A 195 27.78 6.37 -13.14
CA ILE A 195 27.24 7.32 -12.17
C ILE A 195 26.52 6.57 -11.07
N LYS A 196 26.85 6.90 -9.81
CA LYS A 196 26.12 6.38 -8.64
C LYS A 196 24.66 6.81 -8.70
N ASN A 197 23.77 5.87 -8.41
CA ASN A 197 22.34 6.13 -8.41
C ASN A 197 21.92 6.88 -7.13
N PRO A 198 21.41 8.12 -7.23
CA PRO A 198 20.99 8.88 -6.05
C PRO A 198 19.87 8.16 -5.26
N TYR A 199 19.00 7.41 -5.93
CA TYR A 199 17.95 6.64 -5.26
C TYR A 199 18.50 5.49 -4.41
N PHE A 200 19.65 4.93 -4.78
CA PHE A 200 20.31 3.90 -3.94
C PHE A 200 20.89 4.50 -2.67
N GLU A 201 21.48 5.69 -2.76
CA GLU A 201 22.01 6.41 -1.60
C GLU A 201 20.87 6.80 -0.64
N ASP A 202 19.77 7.35 -1.17
CA ASP A 202 18.56 7.66 -0.40
C ASP A 202 17.95 6.42 0.25
N PHE A 203 17.84 5.32 -0.49
CA PHE A 203 17.36 4.04 0.03
C PHE A 203 18.21 3.57 1.22
N ASN A 204 19.54 3.55 1.08
CA ASN A 204 20.45 3.11 2.14
C ASN A 204 20.42 4.05 3.35
N LYS A 205 20.28 5.36 3.14
CA LYS A 205 20.19 6.34 4.22
C LYS A 205 18.92 6.16 5.05
N ILE A 206 17.78 5.93 4.37
CA ILE A 206 16.47 5.83 5.02
C ILE A 206 16.32 4.44 5.63
N TRP A 207 16.44 3.38 4.83
CA TRP A 207 16.14 2.02 5.25
C TRP A 207 17.30 1.29 5.92
N LYS A 208 18.54 1.77 5.79
CA LYS A 208 19.78 1.15 6.31
C LYS A 208 19.87 -0.36 6.05
N SER A 209 19.66 -0.78 4.80
CA SER A 209 19.82 -2.19 4.43
C SER A 209 21.31 -2.58 4.47
N THR A 210 21.76 -3.17 5.58
CA THR A 210 23.15 -3.61 5.82
C THR A 210 23.43 -5.05 5.40
N GLU A 211 22.40 -5.81 5.00
CA GLU A 211 22.52 -7.21 4.56
C GLU A 211 22.40 -7.32 3.03
N ASN A 212 23.17 -8.27 2.46
CA ASN A 212 23.24 -8.51 1.02
C ASN A 212 21.85 -8.80 0.42
N ASN A 213 21.31 -7.80 -0.28
CA ASN A 213 20.13 -7.85 -1.17
C ASN A 213 18.72 -7.86 -0.55
N ILE A 214 18.55 -7.61 0.75
CA ILE A 214 17.20 -7.53 1.34
C ILE A 214 16.60 -6.13 1.14
N ASN A 215 15.44 -6.05 0.46
CA ASN A 215 14.65 -4.83 0.37
C ASN A 215 13.72 -4.69 1.58
N LEU A 216 14.13 -3.89 2.57
CA LEU A 216 13.37 -3.66 3.81
C LEU A 216 12.11 -2.81 3.62
N SER A 217 11.94 -2.14 2.47
CA SER A 217 10.73 -1.37 2.17
C SER A 217 9.61 -2.21 1.56
N LEU A 218 9.86 -3.50 1.29
CA LEU A 218 8.82 -4.40 0.82
C LEU A 218 7.85 -4.78 1.94
N PRO A 219 6.55 -4.89 1.63
CA PRO A 219 5.55 -5.23 2.62
C PRO A 219 5.63 -6.72 2.95
N LYS A 220 5.58 -7.03 4.24
CA LYS A 220 5.65 -8.38 4.79
C LYS A 220 4.24 -8.86 5.16
N ASN A 221 4.01 -10.17 5.09
CA ASN A 221 2.73 -10.76 5.52
C ASN A 221 2.42 -10.39 6.97
N VAL A 222 1.21 -9.89 7.18
CA VAL A 222 0.66 -9.66 8.52
C VAL A 222 0.22 -11.01 9.08
N LYS A 223 0.71 -11.36 10.27
CA LYS A 223 0.47 -12.67 10.90
C LYS A 223 -0.93 -12.77 11.48
#